data_AF-A0A852SVP8-F1
#
_entry.id   AF-A0A852SVP8-F1
#
_cell.length_a   1.000
_cell.length_b   1.000
_cell.length_c   1.000
_cell.angle_alpha   90.00
_cell.angle_beta   90.00
_cell.angle_gamma   90.00
#
_symmetry.space_group_name_H-M   'P 1'
#
loop_
_entity.id
_entity.type
_entity.pdbx_description
1 polymer ?
#
loop_
_entity_poly.entity_id
_entity_poly.type
_entity_poly.pdbx_seq_one_letter_code
_entity_poly.pdbx_strand_id
1 'polypeptide(L)'
;MTTQPLRLGPFARRRLMLLARRDAATVPDSGVDSGDRSSPTVAALQARADAFARREEQRFFRSMRRELTEHRVLTGSLRADLDAYDERIDRLPESDRLRIAEGRGTAFEELRRLERRIRTAHRRSNELSASINARFTVAQLRAARMFDRSDEKAAVYWGALRQATSGRVSAHPPALHRSDWLTSRGTAVDALHPIAAARTAGEETAGVPAGHDDPHRRTDAPA
;
A
#
# COMPACT_ATOMS: atom_id res chain seq x y z
N MET A 1 -2.29 20.59 -8.30
CA MET A 1 -0.84 20.57 -8.60
C MET A 1 -0.62 19.88 -9.92
N THR A 2 -0.41 20.64 -11.00
CA THR A 2 -0.11 20.09 -12.33
C THR A 2 1.37 19.73 -12.39
N THR A 3 1.69 18.45 -12.28
CA THR A 3 3.03 17.93 -12.57
C THR A 3 3.33 18.18 -14.04
N GLN A 4 4.26 19.11 -14.31
CA GLN A 4 4.75 19.30 -15.68
C GLN A 4 5.34 17.96 -16.18
N PRO A 5 4.99 17.52 -17.41
CA PRO A 5 5.55 16.29 -17.97
C PRO A 5 7.07 16.41 -18.06
N LEU A 6 7.78 15.35 -17.68
CA LEU A 6 9.24 15.28 -17.61
C LEU A 6 9.82 15.14 -19.02
N ARG A 7 9.74 16.23 -19.80
CA ARG A 7 10.08 16.28 -21.23
C ARG A 7 11.32 15.45 -21.58
N LEU A 8 11.13 14.41 -22.38
CA LEU A 8 12.21 13.65 -22.99
C LEU A 8 13.07 14.55 -23.87
N GLY A 9 14.39 14.51 -23.65
CA GLY A 9 15.34 15.24 -24.48
C GLY A 9 15.37 14.78 -25.95
N PRO A 10 15.82 15.62 -26.88
CA PRO A 10 15.76 15.37 -28.33
C PRO A 10 16.51 14.11 -28.75
N PHE A 11 17.67 13.83 -28.14
CA PHE A 11 18.46 12.64 -28.44
C PHE A 11 17.76 11.33 -28.05
N ALA A 12 17.13 11.30 -26.87
CA ALA A 12 16.38 10.13 -26.42
C ALA A 12 15.18 9.87 -27.34
N ARG A 13 14.48 10.94 -27.73
CA ARG A 13 13.37 10.89 -28.68
C ARG A 13 13.81 10.34 -30.05
N ARG A 14 14.91 10.86 -30.61
CA ARG A 14 15.47 10.38 -31.88
C ARG A 14 15.86 8.91 -31.82
N ARG A 15 16.51 8.46 -30.74
CA ARG A 15 16.87 7.06 -30.55
C ARG A 15 15.65 6.14 -30.49
N LEU A 16 14.60 6.54 -29.77
CA LEU A 16 13.34 5.76 -29.69
C LEU A 16 12.64 5.68 -31.05
N MET A 17 12.63 6.77 -31.82
CA MET A 17 12.08 6.77 -33.18
C MET A 17 12.86 5.84 -34.13
N LEU A 18 14.18 5.82 -34.03
CA LEU A 18 15.02 4.90 -34.83
C LEU A 18 14.77 3.44 -34.46
N LEU A 19 14.67 3.13 -33.16
CA LEU A 19 14.31 1.80 -32.69
C LEU A 19 12.92 1.39 -33.20
N ALA A 20 11.94 2.28 -33.12
CA ALA A 20 10.59 2.02 -33.61
C ALA A 20 10.55 1.72 -35.11
N ARG A 21 11.32 2.44 -35.93
CA ARG A 21 11.43 2.16 -37.37
C ARG A 21 12.10 0.81 -37.65
N ARG A 22 13.11 0.45 -36.87
CA ARG A 22 13.77 -0.87 -36.98
C ARG A 22 12.79 -1.99 -36.61
N ASP A 23 12.07 -1.83 -35.51
CA ASP A 23 11.09 -2.82 -35.04
C ASP A 23 9.88 -2.91 -35.99
N ALA A 24 9.51 -1.82 -36.66
CA ALA A 24 8.44 -1.82 -37.68
C ALA A 24 8.72 -2.78 -38.83
N ALA A 25 9.99 -2.97 -39.22
CA ALA A 25 10.39 -3.87 -40.30
C ALA A 25 10.17 -5.35 -39.96
N THR A 26 10.02 -5.69 -38.68
CA THR A 26 9.77 -7.06 -38.20
C THR A 26 8.31 -7.31 -37.85
N VAL A 27 7.42 -6.31 -38.02
CA VAL A 27 5.99 -6.48 -37.78
C VAL A 27 5.38 -7.23 -38.96
N PRO A 28 4.80 -8.42 -38.77
CA PRO A 28 4.20 -9.19 -39.86
C PRO A 28 2.99 -8.45 -40.47
N ASP A 29 2.78 -8.65 -41.78
CA ASP A 29 1.67 -8.04 -42.54
C ASP A 29 0.28 -8.54 -42.12
N SER A 30 0.21 -9.68 -41.44
CA SER A 30 -1.06 -10.23 -40.95
C SER A 30 -1.57 -9.41 -39.77
N GLY A 31 -2.77 -8.83 -39.93
CA GLY A 31 -3.51 -8.09 -38.92
C GLY A 31 -3.96 -8.97 -37.76
N VAL A 32 -3.00 -9.51 -37.02
CA VAL A 32 -3.24 -10.13 -35.73
C VAL A 32 -3.46 -9.00 -34.75
N ASP A 33 -4.60 -9.05 -34.08
CA ASP A 33 -4.98 -8.22 -32.96
C ASP A 33 -3.80 -8.17 -31.97
N SER A 34 -2.96 -7.16 -32.12
CA SER A 34 -1.65 -7.08 -31.46
C SER A 34 -1.77 -6.55 -30.04
N GLY A 35 -2.97 -6.63 -29.46
CA GLY A 35 -3.33 -6.08 -28.15
C GLY A 35 -2.42 -6.58 -27.02
N ASP A 36 -1.86 -7.79 -27.16
CA ASP A 36 -1.08 -8.43 -26.09
C ASP A 36 0.42 -8.58 -26.36
N ARG A 37 0.91 -8.34 -27.58
CA ARG A 37 2.35 -8.47 -27.85
C ARG A 37 3.05 -7.15 -27.57
N SER A 38 3.39 -6.93 -26.30
CA SER A 38 4.28 -5.84 -25.92
C SER A 38 5.57 -5.93 -26.76
N SER A 39 5.90 -4.84 -27.46
CA SER A 39 7.15 -4.78 -28.22
C SER A 39 8.34 -5.05 -27.27
N PRO A 40 9.43 -5.69 -27.73
CA PRO A 40 10.62 -5.90 -26.91
C PRO A 40 11.16 -4.60 -26.30
N THR A 41 10.99 -3.47 -26.98
CA THR A 41 11.36 -2.15 -26.47
C THR A 41 10.47 -1.73 -25.28
N VAL A 42 9.16 -1.97 -25.35
CA VAL A 42 8.23 -1.70 -24.24
C VAL A 42 8.50 -2.64 -23.07
N ALA A 43 8.72 -3.94 -23.33
CA ALA A 43 9.08 -4.91 -22.31
C ALA A 43 10.39 -4.54 -21.59
N ALA A 44 11.39 -4.01 -22.32
CA ALA A 44 12.62 -3.51 -21.71
C ALA A 44 12.41 -2.25 -20.85
N LEU A 45 11.47 -1.36 -21.25
CA LEU A 45 11.08 -0.20 -20.44
C LEU A 45 10.38 -0.65 -19.14
N GLN A 46 9.45 -1.60 -19.24
CA GLN A 46 8.76 -2.22 -18.10
C GLN A 46 9.78 -2.82 -17.12
N ALA A 47 10.64 -3.73 -17.60
CA ALA A 47 11.63 -4.41 -16.76
C ALA A 47 12.58 -3.42 -16.06
N ARG A 48 12.95 -2.32 -16.74
CA ARG A 48 13.78 -1.27 -16.15
C ARG A 48 13.05 -0.50 -15.05
N ALA A 49 11.78 -0.16 -15.27
CA ALA A 49 10.95 0.52 -14.28
C ALA A 49 10.73 -0.38 -13.05
N ASP A 50 10.41 -1.65 -13.26
CA ASP A 50 10.26 -2.65 -12.19
C ASP A 50 11.54 -2.83 -11.37
N ALA A 51 12.68 -2.99 -12.05
CA ALA A 51 13.97 -3.11 -11.36
C ALA A 51 14.31 -1.86 -10.55
N PHE A 52 13.91 -0.67 -11.01
CA PHE A 52 14.07 0.56 -10.23
C PHE A 52 13.15 0.60 -9.01
N ALA A 53 11.87 0.27 -9.18
CA ALA A 53 10.90 0.22 -8.10
C ALA A 53 11.33 -0.77 -7.01
N ARG A 54 11.74 -1.99 -7.38
CA ARG A 54 12.26 -3.00 -6.44
C ARG A 54 13.50 -2.50 -5.68
N ARG A 55 14.40 -1.77 -6.35
CA ARG A 55 15.58 -1.20 -5.68
C ARG A 55 15.21 -0.12 -4.68
N GLU A 56 14.28 0.78 -5.01
CA GLU A 56 13.84 1.81 -4.07
C GLU A 56 13.06 1.21 -2.90
N GLU A 57 12.24 0.18 -3.13
CA GLU A 57 11.56 -0.59 -2.09
C GLU A 57 12.57 -1.25 -1.13
N GLN A 58 13.53 -2.02 -1.67
CA GLN A 58 14.59 -2.65 -0.88
C GLN A 58 15.42 -1.62 -0.12
N ARG A 59 15.74 -0.49 -0.75
CA ARG A 59 16.49 0.60 -0.12
C ARG A 59 15.71 1.18 1.06
N PHE A 60 14.40 1.43 0.88
CA PHE A 60 13.52 1.89 1.94
C PHE A 60 13.54 0.91 3.12
N PHE A 61 13.21 -0.37 2.89
CA PHE A 61 13.13 -1.36 3.98
C PHE A 61 14.48 -1.59 4.66
N ARG A 62 15.58 -1.59 3.90
CA ARG A 62 16.93 -1.66 4.47
C ARG A 62 17.24 -0.47 5.36
N SER A 63 16.87 0.74 4.93
CA SER A 63 17.11 1.97 5.70
C SER A 63 16.21 2.12 6.93
N MET A 64 14.99 1.56 6.89
CA MET A 64 13.98 1.69 7.94
C MET A 64 13.86 0.46 8.84
N ARG A 65 14.73 -0.55 8.67
CA ARG A 65 14.59 -1.83 9.38
C ARG A 65 14.53 -1.65 10.90
N ARG A 66 15.33 -0.74 11.44
CA ARG A 66 15.39 -0.47 12.88
C ARG A 66 14.08 0.17 13.35
N GLU A 67 13.64 1.25 12.73
CA GLU A 67 12.42 1.97 13.08
C GLU A 67 11.18 1.09 12.92
N LEU A 68 11.14 0.25 11.89
CA LEU A 68 10.06 -0.72 11.69
C LEU A 68 10.01 -1.79 12.78
N THR A 69 11.18 -2.27 13.21
CA THR A 69 11.26 -3.25 14.29
C THR A 69 10.86 -2.61 15.63
N GLU A 70 11.35 -1.39 15.88
CA GLU A 70 10.99 -0.60 17.06
C GLU A 70 9.48 -0.35 17.10
N HIS A 71 8.89 0.09 16.00
CA HIS A 71 7.45 0.30 15.89
C HIS A 71 6.67 -0.98 16.21
N ARG A 72 7.04 -2.12 15.62
CA ARG A 72 6.38 -3.42 15.87
C ARG A 72 6.45 -3.83 17.34
N VAL A 73 7.62 -3.70 17.96
CA VAL A 73 7.81 -4.02 19.39
C VAL A 73 6.98 -3.08 20.25
N LEU A 74 6.97 -1.78 19.96
CA LEU A 74 6.20 -0.78 20.69
C LEU A 74 4.69 -1.00 20.58
N THR A 75 4.18 -1.33 19.39
CA THR A 75 2.76 -1.65 19.21
C THR A 75 2.38 -2.91 20.01
N GLY A 76 3.24 -3.93 20.02
CA GLY A 76 3.05 -5.14 20.84
C GLY A 76 3.04 -4.84 22.34
N SER A 77 4.00 -4.05 22.83
CA SER A 77 4.05 -3.66 24.24
C SER A 77 2.89 -2.76 24.63
N LEU A 78 2.44 -1.87 23.74
CA LEU A 78 1.30 -0.99 24.00
C LEU A 78 0.01 -1.79 24.13
N ARG A 79 -0.18 -2.83 23.32
CA ARG A 79 -1.31 -3.76 23.46
C ARG A 79 -1.27 -4.48 24.82
N ALA A 80 -0.12 -5.03 25.19
CA ALA A 80 0.04 -5.69 26.49
C ALA A 80 -0.17 -4.74 27.68
N ASP A 81 0.29 -3.49 27.58
CA ASP A 81 0.09 -2.49 28.62
C ASP A 81 -1.38 -2.05 28.73
N LEU A 82 -2.12 -1.98 27.61
CA LEU A 82 -3.57 -1.75 27.61
C LEU A 82 -4.34 -2.92 28.22
N ASP A 83 -4.05 -4.15 27.80
CA ASP A 83 -4.67 -5.35 28.36
C ASP A 83 -4.42 -5.43 29.88
N ALA A 84 -3.20 -5.14 30.33
CA ALA A 84 -2.85 -5.10 31.74
C ALA A 84 -3.55 -3.97 32.51
N TYR A 85 -3.83 -2.83 31.86
CA TYR A 85 -4.57 -1.72 32.44
C TYR A 85 -6.03 -2.10 32.65
N ASP A 86 -6.66 -2.70 31.64
CA ASP A 86 -8.06 -3.16 31.69
C ASP A 86 -8.23 -4.28 32.74
N GLU A 87 -7.35 -5.29 32.74
CA GLU A 87 -7.38 -6.37 33.73
C GLU A 87 -7.25 -5.85 35.17
N ARG A 88 -6.45 -4.79 35.39
CA ARG A 88 -6.28 -4.20 36.72
C ARG A 88 -7.53 -3.45 37.17
N ILE A 89 -8.18 -2.73 36.26
CA ILE A 89 -9.47 -2.07 36.52
C ILE A 89 -10.55 -3.10 36.86
N ASP A 90 -10.59 -4.22 36.14
CA ASP A 90 -11.60 -5.26 36.36
C ASP A 90 -11.42 -5.97 37.71
N ARG A 91 -10.18 -6.23 38.12
CA ARG A 91 -9.85 -6.94 39.37
C ARG A 91 -9.84 -6.04 40.63
N LEU A 92 -10.10 -4.74 40.49
CA LEU A 92 -10.04 -3.79 41.59
C LEU A 92 -11.20 -3.98 42.58
N PRO A 93 -10.93 -4.21 43.89
CA PRO A 93 -11.97 -4.28 44.90
C PRO A 93 -12.67 -2.91 45.08
N GLU A 94 -13.94 -2.94 45.46
CA GLU A 94 -14.79 -1.74 45.54
C GLU A 94 -14.23 -0.65 46.46
N SER A 95 -13.59 -1.04 47.57
CA SER A 95 -12.93 -0.12 48.50
C SER A 95 -11.76 0.65 47.87
N ASP A 96 -11.06 0.06 46.90
CA ASP A 96 -9.94 0.69 46.21
C ASP A 96 -10.40 1.54 45.03
N ARG A 97 -11.57 1.25 44.43
CA ARG A 97 -12.19 2.12 43.41
C ARG A 97 -12.52 3.50 43.98
N LEU A 98 -13.05 3.55 45.21
CA LEU A 98 -13.31 4.82 45.91
C LEU A 98 -12.01 5.61 46.18
N ARG A 99 -10.95 4.92 46.60
CA ARG A 99 -9.62 5.55 46.83
C ARG A 99 -8.98 6.07 45.54
N ILE A 100 -9.18 5.37 44.42
CA ILE A 100 -8.74 5.81 43.09
C ILE A 100 -9.46 7.09 42.68
N ALA A 101 -10.77 7.20 42.92
CA ALA A 101 -11.54 8.41 42.63
C ALA A 101 -11.03 9.62 43.42
N GLU A 102 -10.53 9.41 44.63
CA GLU A 102 -9.86 10.43 45.46
C GLU A 102 -8.39 10.67 45.08
N GLY A 103 -7.85 9.94 44.11
CA GLY A 103 -6.45 10.05 43.67
C GLY A 103 -5.43 9.52 44.69
N ARG A 104 -5.81 8.52 45.49
CA ARG A 104 -5.00 7.97 46.60
C ARG A 104 -4.84 6.46 46.49
N GLY A 105 -3.82 5.93 47.15
CA GLY A 105 -3.57 4.49 47.27
C GLY A 105 -2.57 3.92 46.27
N THR A 106 -2.07 2.73 46.55
CA THR A 106 -1.05 2.04 45.73
C THR A 106 -1.59 1.68 44.34
N ALA A 107 -2.83 1.20 44.26
CA ALA A 107 -3.48 0.86 43.00
C ALA A 107 -3.59 2.08 42.06
N PHE A 108 -3.90 3.27 42.59
CA PHE A 108 -3.92 4.51 41.83
C PHE A 108 -2.54 4.86 41.24
N GLU A 109 -1.49 4.81 42.07
CA GLU A 109 -0.11 5.09 41.62
C GLU A 109 0.35 4.11 40.54
N GLU A 110 0.00 2.83 40.66
CA GLU A 110 0.33 1.83 39.66
C GLU A 110 -0.42 2.04 38.34
N LEU A 111 -1.73 2.34 38.38
CA LEU A 111 -2.50 2.70 37.20
C LEU A 111 -1.94 3.96 36.53
N ARG A 112 -1.54 4.97 37.32
CA ARG A 112 -0.92 6.20 36.81
C ARG A 112 0.43 5.93 36.15
N ARG A 113 1.24 5.00 36.69
CA ARG A 113 2.51 4.57 36.09
C ARG A 113 2.27 3.86 34.76
N LEU A 114 1.29 2.96 34.69
CA LEU A 114 0.88 2.30 33.45
C LEU A 114 0.38 3.31 32.42
N GLU A 115 -0.49 4.23 32.82
CA GLU A 115 -1.00 5.26 31.93
C GLU A 115 0.11 6.15 31.36
N ARG A 116 1.08 6.58 32.20
CA ARG A 116 2.26 7.32 31.73
C ARG A 116 3.09 6.51 30.74
N ARG A 117 3.28 5.21 30.97
CA ARG A 117 3.98 4.32 30.04
C ARG A 117 3.25 4.21 28.71
N ILE A 118 1.93 3.98 28.73
CA ILE A 118 1.06 3.93 27.54
C ILE A 118 1.17 5.23 26.75
N ARG A 119 1.02 6.40 27.40
CA ARG A 119 1.12 7.70 26.73
C ARG A 119 2.48 7.92 26.06
N THR A 120 3.58 7.60 26.76
CA THR A 120 4.94 7.72 26.20
C THR A 120 5.15 6.77 25.03
N ALA A 121 4.73 5.50 25.15
CA ALA A 121 4.84 4.51 24.09
C ALA A 121 3.99 4.90 22.87
N HIS A 122 2.77 5.40 23.09
CA HIS A 122 1.87 5.85 22.04
C HIS A 122 2.46 7.03 21.26
N ARG A 123 3.00 8.04 21.97
CA ARG A 123 3.70 9.17 21.34
C ARG A 123 4.86 8.69 20.46
N ARG A 124 5.71 7.80 20.99
CA ARG A 124 6.85 7.27 20.24
C ARG A 124 6.39 6.46 19.03
N SER A 125 5.34 5.65 19.16
CA SER A 125 4.74 4.89 18.06
C SER A 125 4.25 5.81 16.95
N ASN A 126 3.57 6.91 17.31
CA ASN A 126 3.07 7.89 16.34
C ASN A 126 4.20 8.62 15.61
N GLU A 127 5.26 9.02 16.34
CA GLU A 127 6.46 9.62 15.75
C GLU A 127 7.13 8.67 14.74
N LEU A 128 7.27 7.39 15.11
CA LEU A 128 7.83 6.37 14.23
C LEU A 128 6.96 6.17 12.99
N SER A 129 5.65 5.94 13.17
CA SER A 129 4.69 5.75 12.08
C SER A 129 4.71 6.91 11.08
N ALA A 130 4.70 8.16 11.57
CA ALA A 130 4.81 9.34 10.73
C ALA A 130 6.12 9.37 9.93
N SER A 131 7.26 9.09 10.58
CA SER A 131 8.56 9.09 9.92
C SER A 131 8.70 7.99 8.85
N ILE A 132 8.17 6.80 9.15
CA ILE A 132 8.10 5.64 8.26
C ILE A 132 7.28 5.97 7.04
N ASN A 133 6.06 6.49 7.24
CA ASN A 133 5.16 6.84 6.15
C ASN A 133 5.70 7.97 5.29
N ALA A 134 6.28 9.02 5.88
CA ALA A 134 6.91 10.09 5.11
C ALA A 134 8.02 9.57 4.18
N ARG A 135 8.91 8.71 4.69
CA ARG A 135 10.00 8.13 3.89
C ARG A 135 9.48 7.14 2.84
N PHE A 136 8.45 6.38 3.15
CA PHE A 136 7.81 5.47 2.22
C PHE A 136 7.17 6.23 1.05
N THR A 137 6.39 7.28 1.34
CA THR A 137 5.78 8.13 0.31
C THR A 137 6.84 8.75 -0.60
N VAL A 138 7.98 9.18 -0.05
CA VAL A 138 9.10 9.69 -0.87
C VAL A 138 9.67 8.59 -1.78
N ALA A 139 9.88 7.38 -1.29
CA ALA A 139 10.35 6.25 -2.10
C ALA A 139 9.32 5.89 -3.20
N GLN A 140 8.04 5.83 -2.84
CA GLN A 140 6.92 5.57 -3.74
C GLN A 140 6.86 6.63 -4.86
N LEU A 141 7.00 7.92 -4.52
CA LEU A 141 7.03 9.02 -5.49
C LEU A 141 8.23 8.93 -6.44
N ARG A 142 9.42 8.53 -5.96
CA ARG A 142 10.58 8.34 -6.83
C ARG A 142 10.36 7.20 -7.82
N ALA A 143 9.80 6.10 -7.36
CA ALA A 143 9.46 4.96 -8.21
C ALA A 143 8.34 5.32 -9.22
N ALA A 144 7.29 6.00 -8.78
CA ALA A 144 6.20 6.48 -9.64
C ALA A 144 6.73 7.40 -10.76
N ARG A 145 7.60 8.36 -10.44
CA ARG A 145 8.24 9.22 -11.45
C ARG A 145 9.06 8.45 -12.47
N MET A 146 9.65 7.31 -12.09
CA MET A 146 10.38 6.46 -13.03
C MET A 146 9.42 5.74 -13.98
N PHE A 147 8.24 5.32 -13.50
CA PHE A 147 7.17 4.81 -14.36
C PHE A 147 6.64 5.88 -15.30
N ASP A 148 6.34 7.09 -14.80
CA ASP A 148 5.85 8.19 -15.66
C ASP A 148 6.85 8.51 -16.78
N ARG A 149 8.15 8.55 -16.46
CA ARG A 149 9.21 8.74 -17.46
C ARG A 149 9.33 7.58 -18.45
N SER A 150 8.93 6.37 -18.04
CA SER A 150 8.96 5.19 -18.89
C SER A 150 7.70 5.12 -19.77
N ASP A 151 6.54 5.53 -19.25
CA ASP A 151 5.29 5.73 -19.99
C ASP A 151 5.49 6.77 -21.11
N GLU A 152 6.14 7.90 -20.82
CA GLU A 152 6.48 8.89 -21.85
C GLU A 152 7.36 8.31 -22.97
N LYS A 153 8.32 7.45 -22.64
CA LYS A 153 9.19 6.78 -23.63
C LYS A 153 8.41 5.77 -24.45
N ALA A 154 7.53 5.01 -23.80
CA ALA A 154 6.65 4.06 -24.46
C ALA A 154 5.73 4.78 -25.44
N ALA A 155 5.13 5.92 -25.05
CA ALA A 155 4.28 6.73 -25.93
C ALA A 155 5.03 7.27 -27.16
N VAL A 156 6.25 7.80 -26.98
CA VAL A 156 7.09 8.27 -28.10
C VAL A 156 7.45 7.12 -29.05
N TYR A 157 7.90 6.00 -28.49
CA TYR A 157 8.24 4.80 -29.26
C TYR A 157 7.02 4.31 -30.05
N TRP A 158 5.87 4.19 -29.39
CA TRP A 158 4.64 3.66 -29.96
C TRP A 158 4.09 4.56 -31.07
N GLY A 159 4.11 5.89 -30.87
CA GLY A 159 3.71 6.83 -31.92
C GLY A 159 4.58 6.72 -33.17
N ALA A 160 5.90 6.54 -33.00
CA ALA A 160 6.82 6.33 -34.11
C ALA A 160 6.63 4.97 -34.79
N LEU A 161 6.34 3.92 -34.00
CA LEU A 161 6.06 2.57 -34.51
C LEU A 161 4.77 2.57 -35.34
N ARG A 162 3.72 3.23 -34.84
CA ARG A 162 2.45 3.40 -35.55
C ARG A 162 2.64 4.16 -36.86
N GLN A 163 3.43 5.22 -36.87
CA GLN A 163 3.73 5.97 -38.10
C GLN A 163 4.51 5.12 -39.11
N ALA A 164 5.50 4.34 -38.66
CA ALA A 164 6.32 3.49 -39.52
C ALA A 164 5.58 2.25 -40.05
N THR A 165 4.53 1.80 -39.36
CA THR A 165 3.69 0.67 -39.76
C THR A 165 2.42 1.09 -40.48
N SER A 166 2.28 2.37 -40.86
CA SER A 166 1.08 2.93 -41.49
C SER A 166 -0.21 2.70 -40.69
N GLY A 167 -0.13 2.71 -39.36
CA GLY A 167 -1.28 2.59 -38.48
C GLY A 167 -1.77 1.16 -38.21
N ARG A 168 -1.01 0.13 -38.63
CA ARG A 168 -1.34 -1.29 -38.39
C ARG A 168 -1.24 -1.72 -36.93
N VAL A 169 -0.60 -0.90 -36.09
CA VAL A 169 -0.49 -1.10 -34.65
C VAL A 169 -1.53 -0.24 -33.92
N SER A 170 -2.02 -0.70 -32.77
CA SER A 170 -3.00 -0.01 -31.92
C SER A 170 -2.72 1.48 -31.77
N ALA A 171 -3.78 2.29 -31.72
CA ALA A 171 -3.69 3.72 -31.51
C ALA A 171 -3.11 4.10 -30.13
N HIS A 172 -3.30 3.24 -29.12
CA HIS A 172 -2.88 3.50 -27.75
C HIS A 172 -1.67 2.63 -27.38
N PRO A 173 -0.62 3.22 -26.77
CA PRO A 173 0.46 2.42 -26.22
C PRO A 173 -0.08 1.52 -25.09
N PRO A 174 0.44 0.29 -24.94
CA PRO A 174 0.17 -0.50 -23.75
C PRO A 174 0.65 0.27 -22.51
N ALA A 175 -0.23 0.40 -21.52
CA ALA A 175 0.13 1.02 -20.25
C ALA A 175 1.14 0.14 -19.51
N LEU A 176 2.20 0.73 -18.94
CA LEU A 176 3.12 -0.03 -18.11
C LEU A 176 2.40 -0.51 -16.85
N HIS A 177 2.60 -1.77 -16.50
CA HIS A 177 2.04 -2.34 -15.28
C HIS A 177 2.83 -1.80 -14.09
N ARG A 178 2.17 -1.04 -13.21
CA ARG A 178 2.79 -0.54 -11.98
C ARG A 178 2.80 -1.65 -10.94
N SER A 179 3.89 -1.75 -10.18
CA SER A 179 3.99 -2.71 -9.07
C SER A 179 2.97 -2.41 -7.96
N ASP A 180 2.45 -3.46 -7.31
CA ASP A 180 1.34 -3.37 -6.35
C ASP A 180 1.55 -2.36 -5.20
N TRP A 181 2.78 -2.25 -4.69
CA TRP A 181 3.12 -1.31 -3.61
C TRP A 181 3.07 0.17 -4.05
N LEU A 182 3.01 0.45 -5.35
CA LEU A 182 2.79 1.80 -5.90
C LEU A 182 1.31 2.11 -6.10
N THR A 183 0.46 1.08 -6.21
CA THR A 183 -0.98 1.22 -6.43
C THR A 183 -1.81 1.03 -5.16
N SER A 184 -1.24 0.41 -4.13
CA SER A 184 -1.89 0.27 -2.83
C SER A 184 -2.10 1.65 -2.19
N ARG A 185 -3.34 1.97 -1.82
CA ARG A 185 -3.69 3.10 -0.95
C ARG A 185 -3.19 2.94 0.51
N GLY A 186 -2.54 1.81 0.80
CA GLY A 186 -2.04 1.46 2.13
C GLY A 186 -0.77 2.23 2.53
N THR A 187 -0.55 2.32 3.82
CA THR A 187 0.67 2.86 4.43
C THR A 187 1.82 1.85 4.34
N ALA A 188 3.06 2.30 4.61
CA ALA A 188 4.21 1.38 4.66
C ALA A 188 4.03 0.30 5.73
N VAL A 189 3.27 0.62 6.78
CA VAL A 189 2.94 -0.27 7.88
C VAL A 189 1.95 -1.35 7.41
N ASP A 190 1.00 -1.00 6.53
CA ASP A 190 0.05 -1.97 5.92
C ASP A 190 0.75 -2.89 4.92
N ALA A 191 1.69 -2.35 4.12
CA ALA A 191 2.50 -3.13 3.19
C ALA A 191 3.37 -4.19 3.90
N LEU A 192 3.66 -4.00 5.19
CA LEU A 192 4.40 -4.92 6.05
C LEU A 192 3.52 -5.97 6.76
N HIS A 193 2.19 -5.87 6.64
CA HIS A 193 1.22 -6.80 7.20
C HIS A 193 0.22 -7.27 6.12
N PRO A 194 0.63 -8.14 5.18
CA PRO A 194 -0.30 -8.75 4.23
C PRO A 194 -1.41 -9.57 4.92
N ILE A 195 -1.20 -9.99 6.18
CA ILE A 195 -2.16 -10.79 6.96
C ILE A 195 -3.23 -9.92 7.66
N ALA A 196 -3.01 -8.62 7.83
CA ALA A 196 -3.99 -7.72 8.47
C ALA A 196 -4.94 -7.08 7.45
N ALA A 197 -4.42 -6.66 6.28
CA ALA A 197 -5.23 -6.06 5.22
C ALA A 197 -6.26 -7.03 4.60
N ALA A 198 -5.99 -8.34 4.63
CA ALA A 198 -6.94 -9.36 4.19
C ALA A 198 -8.16 -9.51 5.12
N ARG A 199 -8.05 -9.09 6.40
CA ARG A 199 -9.17 -9.15 7.35
C ARG A 199 -10.12 -7.97 7.21
N THR A 200 -9.61 -6.77 6.94
CA THR A 200 -10.45 -5.57 6.78
C THR A 200 -11.15 -5.50 5.42
N ALA A 201 -10.54 -6.04 4.35
CA ALA A 201 -11.20 -6.10 3.03
C ALA A 201 -12.34 -7.13 2.95
N GLY A 202 -12.37 -8.11 3.87
CA GLY A 202 -13.42 -9.14 3.93
C GLY A 202 -14.67 -8.73 4.71
N GLU A 203 -14.60 -7.71 5.57
CA GLU A 203 -15.75 -7.26 6.37
C GLU A 203 -16.65 -6.24 5.65
N GLU A 204 -16.13 -5.47 4.69
CA GLU A 204 -16.95 -4.54 3.88
C GLU A 204 -17.79 -5.22 2.79
N THR A 205 -17.57 -6.52 2.52
CA THR A 205 -18.34 -7.30 1.54
C THR A 205 -19.34 -8.28 2.17
N ALA A 206 -19.38 -8.40 3.50
CA ALA A 206 -20.44 -9.12 4.20
C ALA A 206 -21.69 -8.24 4.32
N GLY A 207 -22.26 -7.91 3.16
CA GLY A 207 -23.60 -7.33 3.07
C GLY A 207 -24.61 -8.23 3.75
N VAL A 208 -25.38 -7.62 4.65
CA VAL A 208 -26.65 -8.07 5.21
C VAL A 208 -27.46 -8.89 4.19
N PRO A 209 -27.78 -10.17 4.44
CA PRO A 209 -28.98 -10.75 3.89
C PRO A 209 -30.14 -10.40 4.82
N ALA A 210 -31.04 -9.58 4.28
CA ALA A 210 -32.37 -9.37 4.82
C ALA A 210 -33.16 -10.69 4.83
N GLY A 211 -34.00 -10.86 5.86
CA GLY A 211 -35.19 -11.71 5.83
C GLY A 211 -34.95 -13.21 5.90
N HIS A 212 -35.08 -13.78 7.10
CA HIS A 212 -35.70 -15.10 7.21
C HIS A 212 -36.74 -15.08 8.30
N ASP A 213 -37.98 -15.26 7.86
CA ASP A 213 -39.18 -15.34 8.67
C ASP A 213 -39.04 -16.42 9.75
N ASP A 214 -39.46 -16.02 10.95
CA ASP A 214 -39.73 -16.90 12.08
C ASP A 214 -41.19 -17.35 11.97
N PRO A 215 -41.46 -18.65 11.75
CA PRO A 215 -42.67 -19.22 12.29
C PRO A 215 -42.30 -20.52 13.01
N HIS A 216 -42.45 -20.55 14.34
CA HIS A 216 -43.30 -21.52 15.03
C HIS A 216 -43.25 -21.27 16.54
N ARG A 217 -44.19 -20.44 17.01
CA ARG A 217 -44.62 -20.42 18.42
C ARG A 217 -46.14 -20.55 18.48
N ARG A 218 -46.61 -21.70 18.98
CA ARG A 218 -47.81 -21.92 19.83
C ARG A 218 -47.95 -23.43 20.02
N THR A 219 -47.55 -23.94 21.19
CA THR A 219 -48.41 -24.25 22.35
C THR A 219 -49.55 -25.21 22.00
N ASP A 220 -49.52 -26.43 22.55
CA ASP A 220 -50.47 -26.84 23.59
C ASP A 220 -50.13 -28.27 24.09
N ALA A 221 -49.97 -28.41 25.41
CA ALA A 221 -50.22 -29.65 26.14
C ALA A 221 -51.71 -29.63 26.54
N PRO A 222 -52.42 -30.76 26.81
CA PRO A 222 -52.16 -31.51 28.06
C PRO A 222 -52.56 -33.01 28.08
N ALA A 223 -52.29 -33.59 29.27
CA ALA A 223 -52.81 -34.81 29.92
C ALA A 223 -52.20 -36.16 29.53
#